data_AF-A0A7S3TY44-F1
#
_entry.id   AF-A0A7S3TY44-F1
#
_cell.length_a   1.000
_cell.length_b   1.000
_cell.length_c   1.000
_cell.angle_alpha   90.00
_cell.angle_beta   90.00
_cell.angle_gamma   90.00
#
_symmetry.space_group_name_H-M   'P 1'
#
loop_
_entity.id
_entity.type
_entity.pdbx_description
1 polymer ?
#
loop_
_entity_poly.entity_id
_entity_poly.type
_entity_poly.pdbx_seq_one_letter_code
_entity_poly.pdbx_strand_id
1 'polypeptide(L)'
;DVATENVLRLSGGRLGSKDRPRIQNLVAEQARNMSVSLWQQYPEEGDQLDSLQLSEEQQSAILHVMQHMSDPRVQHLGQEIGHAILDSYRSKASDPEAAKRHLQDYLSTRLPYIK
;
A
#
# COMPACT_ATOMS: atom_id res chain seq x y z
N ASP A 1 2.38 13.60 -11.38
CA ASP A 1 2.83 12.20 -11.28
C ASP A 1 2.02 11.49 -10.19
N VAL A 2 2.14 10.16 -10.10
CA VAL A 2 1.35 9.30 -9.20
C VAL A 2 1.68 9.56 -7.73
N ALA A 3 2.96 9.75 -7.38
CA ALA A 3 3.36 9.98 -5.99
C ALA A 3 2.84 11.32 -5.45
N THR A 4 2.89 12.39 -6.25
CA THR A 4 2.26 13.67 -5.90
C THR A 4 0.75 13.54 -5.69
N GLU A 5 0.07 12.77 -6.55
CA GLU A 5 -1.37 12.52 -6.41
C GLU A 5 -1.69 11.75 -5.12
N ASN A 6 -0.85 10.78 -4.75
CA ASN A 6 -0.99 10.03 -3.50
C ASN A 6 -0.93 10.96 -2.29
N VAL A 7 0.05 11.88 -2.26
CA VAL A 7 0.22 12.85 -1.18
C VAL A 7 -0.97 13.80 -1.09
N LEU A 8 -1.45 14.31 -2.24
CA LEU A 8 -2.63 15.19 -2.28
C LEU A 8 -3.88 14.47 -1.76
N ARG A 9 -4.11 13.21 -2.16
CA ARG A 9 -5.24 12.41 -1.67
C ARG A 9 -5.13 12.10 -0.18
N LEU A 10 -3.95 11.71 0.29
CA LEU A 10 -3.66 11.45 1.70
C LEU A 10 -3.83 12.69 2.59
N SER A 11 -3.68 13.89 2.03
CA SER A 11 -3.87 15.13 2.78
C SER A 11 -5.32 15.38 3.22
N GLY A 12 -6.29 14.58 2.74
CA GLY A 12 -7.70 14.71 3.11
C GLY A 12 -8.31 16.05 2.71
N GLY A 13 -7.84 16.65 1.61
CA GLY A 13 -8.30 17.95 1.13
C GLY A 13 -7.64 19.17 1.79
N ARG A 14 -6.67 18.98 2.69
CA ARG A 14 -5.88 20.08 3.28
C ARG A 14 -4.92 20.71 2.28
N LEU A 15 -4.52 19.97 1.26
CA LEU A 15 -3.72 20.46 0.14
C LEU A 15 -4.58 20.48 -1.13
N GLY A 16 -4.55 21.60 -1.83
CA GLY A 16 -5.36 21.82 -3.04
C GLY A 16 -4.56 21.69 -4.32
N SER A 17 -5.27 21.79 -5.46
CA SER A 17 -4.64 21.78 -6.79
C SER A 17 -3.59 22.88 -7.00
N LYS A 18 -3.72 24.00 -6.28
CA LYS A 18 -2.75 25.11 -6.29
C LYS A 18 -1.40 24.74 -5.62
N ASP A 19 -1.42 23.79 -4.68
CA ASP A 19 -0.21 23.32 -4.01
C ASP A 19 0.57 22.30 -4.84
N ARG A 20 -0.05 21.76 -5.90
CA ARG A 20 0.50 20.65 -6.69
C ARG A 20 1.93 20.87 -7.18
N PRO A 21 2.33 22.05 -7.74
CA PRO A 21 3.72 22.25 -8.15
C PRO A 21 4.71 22.19 -6.98
N ARG A 22 4.32 22.72 -5.81
CA ARG A 22 5.14 22.67 -4.59
C ARG A 22 5.26 21.26 -4.07
N ILE A 23 4.17 20.51 -4.03
CA ILE A 23 4.16 19.11 -3.59
C ILE A 23 4.97 18.24 -4.53
N GLN A 24 4.89 18.47 -5.84
CA GLN A 24 5.69 17.72 -6.81
C GLN A 24 7.19 17.89 -6.57
N ASN A 25 7.65 19.12 -6.36
CA ASN A 25 9.06 19.38 -6.05
C ASN A 25 9.47 18.74 -4.72
N LEU A 26 8.63 18.86 -3.69
CA LEU A 26 8.88 18.25 -2.40
C LEU A 26 8.97 16.72 -2.49
N VAL A 27 8.05 16.07 -3.20
CA VAL A 27 8.06 14.62 -3.39
C VAL A 27 9.32 14.17 -4.11
N ALA A 28 9.74 14.87 -5.17
CA ALA A 28 10.97 14.55 -5.88
C ALA A 28 12.21 14.70 -5.00
N GLU A 29 12.29 15.78 -4.22
CA GLU A 29 13.39 16.01 -3.28
C GLU A 29 13.44 14.95 -2.18
N GLN A 30 12.29 14.64 -1.56
CA GLN A 30 12.22 13.66 -0.49
C GLN A 30 12.48 12.24 -1.00
N ALA A 31 11.98 11.87 -2.18
CA ALA A 31 12.29 10.58 -2.80
C ALA A 31 13.80 10.43 -3.00
N ARG A 32 14.47 11.46 -3.53
CA ARG A 32 15.92 11.47 -3.71
C ARG A 32 16.66 11.32 -2.39
N ASN A 33 16.26 12.06 -1.35
CA ASN A 33 16.87 11.99 -0.04
C ASN A 33 16.69 10.62 0.61
N MET A 34 15.50 10.03 0.48
CA MET A 34 15.23 8.67 0.98
C MET A 34 16.06 7.63 0.23
N SER A 35 16.19 7.73 -1.09
CA SER A 35 17.11 6.87 -1.84
C SER A 35 18.54 7.02 -1.35
N VAL A 36 19.07 8.24 -1.23
CA VAL A 36 20.44 8.43 -0.71
C VAL A 36 20.60 7.85 0.70
N SER A 37 19.63 8.08 1.59
CA SER A 37 19.65 7.56 2.95
C SER A 37 19.59 6.04 3.01
N LEU A 38 18.82 5.40 2.13
CA LEU A 38 18.70 3.94 2.07
C LEU A 38 20.05 3.31 1.71
N TRP A 39 20.72 3.76 0.64
CA TRP A 39 22.02 3.19 0.26
C TRP A 39 23.15 3.55 1.24
N GLN A 40 23.02 4.64 2.00
CA GLN A 40 24.00 5.00 3.03
C GLN A 40 23.86 4.16 4.30
N GLN A 41 22.63 3.86 4.73
CA GLN A 41 22.38 3.15 5.99
C GLN A 41 22.25 1.63 5.79
N TYR A 42 21.77 1.22 4.61
CA TYR A 42 21.38 -0.14 4.25
C TYR A 42 21.88 -0.45 2.83
N PRO A 43 23.20 -0.50 2.63
CA PRO A 43 23.78 -0.67 1.29
C PRO A 43 23.41 -2.00 0.65
N GLU A 44 23.34 -3.09 1.42
CA GLU A 44 22.96 -4.42 0.91
C GLU A 44 21.51 -4.44 0.40
N GLU A 45 20.60 -3.79 1.11
CA GLU A 45 19.21 -3.63 0.72
C GLU A 45 19.06 -2.69 -0.48
N GLY A 46 19.90 -1.65 -0.58
CA GLY A 46 20.00 -0.79 -1.75
C GLY A 46 20.40 -1.58 -3.01
N ASP A 47 21.42 -2.42 -2.90
CA ASP A 47 21.88 -3.29 -4.00
C ASP A 47 20.80 -4.31 -4.40
N GLN A 48 20.08 -4.86 -3.42
CA GLN A 48 18.92 -5.73 -3.70
C GLN A 48 17.81 -4.97 -4.42
N LEU A 49 17.55 -3.72 -4.06
CA LEU A 49 16.54 -2.90 -4.71
C LEU A 49 16.93 -2.59 -6.17
N ASP A 50 18.20 -2.30 -6.44
CA ASP A 50 18.73 -2.11 -7.80
C ASP A 50 18.61 -3.39 -8.64
N SER A 51 18.77 -4.56 -8.01
CA SER A 51 18.64 -5.86 -8.69
C SER A 51 17.23 -6.17 -9.19
N LEU A 52 16.20 -5.54 -8.62
CA LEU A 52 14.80 -5.76 -9.00
C LEU A 52 14.46 -5.21 -10.39
N GLN A 53 15.30 -4.34 -10.96
CA GLN A 53 15.20 -3.79 -12.33
C GLN A 53 13.75 -3.49 -12.77
N LEU A 54 13.00 -2.79 -11.92
CA LEU A 54 11.60 -2.48 -12.20
C LEU A 54 11.50 -1.51 -13.37
N SER A 55 10.72 -1.88 -14.39
CA SER A 55 10.33 -0.98 -15.47
C SER A 55 9.50 0.21 -14.93
N GLU A 56 9.46 1.32 -15.68
CA GLU A 56 8.66 2.48 -15.31
C GLU A 56 7.18 2.13 -15.09
N GLU A 57 6.64 1.20 -15.89
CA GLU A 57 5.26 0.72 -15.75
C GLU A 57 5.06 -0.03 -14.42
N GLN A 58 6.00 -0.87 -14.02
CA GLN A 58 5.94 -1.60 -12.74
C GLN A 58 6.11 -0.66 -11.54
N GLN A 59 7.01 0.31 -11.63
CA GLN A 59 7.16 1.33 -10.58
C GLN A 59 5.88 2.15 -10.43
N SER A 60 5.29 2.57 -11.54
CA SER A 60 4.01 3.29 -11.56
C SER A 60 2.88 2.44 -10.97
N ALA A 61 2.81 1.15 -11.33
CA ALA A 61 1.82 0.23 -10.78
C ALA A 61 1.91 0.08 -9.26
N ILE A 62 3.14 -0.03 -8.71
CA ILE A 62 3.35 -0.07 -7.26
C ILE A 62 2.87 1.23 -6.61
N LEU A 63 3.22 2.38 -7.16
CA LEU A 63 2.76 3.68 -6.65
C LEU A 63 1.24 3.84 -6.74
N HIS A 64 0.60 3.27 -7.76
CA HIS A 64 -0.86 3.23 -7.87
C HIS A 64 -1.48 2.33 -6.81
N VAL A 65 -0.89 1.18 -6.48
CA VAL A 65 -1.36 0.33 -5.37
C VAL A 65 -1.31 1.07 -4.03
N MET A 66 -0.29 1.92 -3.80
CA MET A 66 -0.22 2.74 -2.58
C MET A 66 -1.40 3.72 -2.43
N GLN A 67 -2.07 4.11 -3.53
CA GLN A 67 -3.31 4.92 -3.45
C GLN A 67 -4.40 4.19 -2.68
N HIS A 68 -4.49 2.87 -2.86
CA HIS A 68 -5.49 2.04 -2.23
C HIS A 68 -5.14 1.70 -0.79
N MET A 69 -3.85 1.67 -0.41
CA MET A 69 -3.43 1.49 0.99
C MET A 69 -3.93 2.62 1.90
N SER A 70 -4.27 3.77 1.33
CA SER A 70 -4.82 4.94 2.02
C SER A 70 -6.35 4.93 2.09
N ASP A 71 -7.01 4.06 1.32
CA ASP A 71 -8.47 3.97 1.28
C ASP A 71 -8.96 3.32 2.60
N PRO A 72 -9.78 4.02 3.40
CA PRO A 72 -10.32 3.48 4.64
C PRO A 72 -11.05 2.15 4.44
N ARG A 73 -11.66 1.92 3.28
CA ARG A 73 -12.34 0.67 2.93
C ARG A 73 -11.37 -0.48 2.77
N VAL A 74 -10.21 -0.24 2.15
CA VAL A 74 -9.16 -1.24 1.95
C VAL A 74 -8.45 -1.54 3.27
N GLN A 75 -8.17 -0.52 4.08
CA GLN A 75 -7.61 -0.70 5.43
C GLN A 75 -8.56 -1.49 6.32
N HIS A 76 -9.85 -1.15 6.31
CA HIS A 76 -10.87 -1.85 7.09
C HIS A 76 -11.00 -3.31 6.63
N LEU A 77 -11.01 -3.56 5.31
CA LEU A 77 -11.00 -4.93 4.79
C LEU A 77 -9.76 -5.71 5.28
N GLY A 78 -8.57 -5.10 5.21
CA GLY A 78 -7.34 -5.71 5.71
C GLY A 78 -7.41 -6.05 7.20
N GLN A 79 -7.98 -5.17 8.02
CA GLN A 79 -8.22 -5.43 9.44
C GLN A 79 -9.21 -6.58 9.67
N GLU A 80 -10.30 -6.65 8.91
CA GLU A 80 -11.29 -7.71 9.04
C GLU A 80 -10.72 -9.08 8.64
N ILE A 81 -9.91 -9.15 7.58
CA ILE A 81 -9.16 -10.35 7.20
C ILE A 81 -8.19 -10.76 8.31
N GLY A 82 -7.44 -9.80 8.86
CA GLY A 82 -6.51 -10.06 9.96
C GLY A 82 -7.21 -10.63 11.20
N HIS A 83 -8.38 -10.11 11.55
CA HIS A 83 -9.20 -10.64 12.64
C HIS A 83 -9.71 -12.05 12.33
N ALA A 84 -10.25 -12.30 11.14
CA ALA A 84 -10.74 -13.62 10.75
C ALA A 84 -9.63 -14.69 10.79
N ILE A 85 -8.43 -14.33 10.34
CA ILE A 85 -7.26 -15.21 10.44
C ILE A 85 -6.90 -15.46 11.91
N LEU A 86 -6.80 -14.41 12.73
CA LEU A 86 -6.46 -14.53 14.15
C LEU A 86 -7.48 -15.38 14.93
N ASP A 87 -8.77 -15.20 14.65
CA ASP A 87 -9.85 -15.96 15.28
C ASP A 87 -9.81 -17.43 14.86
N SER A 88 -9.47 -17.71 13.60
CA SER A 88 -9.28 -19.09 13.13
C SER A 88 -8.12 -19.79 13.85
N TYR A 89 -7.00 -19.11 14.09
CA TYR A 89 -5.87 -19.65 14.86
C TYR A 89 -6.18 -19.84 16.35
N ARG A 90 -7.08 -19.03 16.92
CA ARG A 90 -7.48 -19.09 18.34
C ARG A 90 -8.53 -20.16 18.61
N SER A 91 -9.38 -20.46 17.63
CA SER A 91 -10.33 -21.55 17.73
C SER A 91 -9.58 -22.89 17.70
N LYS A 92 -9.72 -23.71 18.74
CA LYS A 92 -9.01 -25.00 18.90
C LYS A 92 -9.27 -26.05 17.80
N ALA A 93 -10.08 -25.72 16.79
CA ALA A 93 -10.23 -26.47 15.56
C ALA A 93 -9.41 -25.76 14.48
N SER A 94 -8.10 -26.04 14.44
CA SER A 94 -7.24 -25.60 13.35
C SER A 94 -7.62 -26.38 12.09
N ASP A 95 -8.72 -25.98 11.44
CA ASP A 95 -9.09 -26.41 10.09
C ASP A 95 -8.80 -25.25 9.13
N PRO A 96 -7.62 -25.23 8.48
CA PRO A 96 -7.25 -24.22 7.51
C PRO A 96 -8.26 -24.09 6.38
N GLU A 97 -8.97 -25.17 6.02
CA GLU A 97 -9.97 -25.15 4.97
C GLU A 97 -11.28 -24.50 5.42
N ALA A 98 -11.61 -24.54 6.72
CA ALA A 98 -12.74 -23.78 7.27
C ALA A 98 -12.44 -22.28 7.30
N ALA A 99 -11.22 -21.89 7.72
CA ALA A 99 -10.76 -20.50 7.70
C ALA A 99 -10.75 -19.93 6.28
N LYS A 100 -10.25 -20.72 5.32
CA LYS A 100 -10.22 -20.37 3.90
C LYS A 100 -11.62 -20.17 3.33
N ARG A 101 -12.57 -21.08 3.59
CA ARG A 101 -13.97 -20.95 3.16
C ARG A 101 -14.62 -19.70 3.73
N HIS A 102 -14.42 -19.43 5.02
CA HIS A 102 -14.97 -18.25 5.67
C HIS A 102 -14.42 -16.94 5.08
N LEU A 103 -13.10 -16.88 4.82
CA LEU A 103 -12.48 -15.76 4.10
C LEU A 103 -13.02 -15.63 2.68
N GLN A 104 -13.24 -16.73 1.97
CA GLN A 104 -13.72 -16.72 0.60
C GLN A 104 -15.16 -16.18 0.48
N ASP A 105 -16.07 -16.62 1.35
CA ASP A 105 -17.44 -16.09 1.40
C ASP A 105 -17.46 -14.62 1.81
N TYR A 106 -16.62 -14.25 2.77
CA TYR A 106 -16.50 -12.87 3.25
C TYR A 106 -16.02 -11.92 2.14
N LEU A 107 -14.93 -12.29 1.46
CA LEU A 107 -14.35 -11.52 0.36
C LEU A 107 -15.31 -11.42 -0.83
N SER A 108 -15.98 -12.51 -1.19
CA SER A 108 -16.95 -12.56 -2.29
C SER A 108 -18.11 -11.58 -2.08
N THR A 109 -18.52 -11.40 -0.83
CA THR A 109 -19.59 -10.48 -0.45
C THR A 109 -19.14 -9.02 -0.46
N ARG A 110 -17.89 -8.74 -0.06
CA ARG A 110 -17.36 -7.37 0.13
C ARG A 110 -16.67 -6.78 -1.12
N LEU A 111 -16.05 -7.60 -1.97
CA LEU A 111 -15.33 -7.17 -3.17
C LEU A 111 -16.13 -6.22 -4.10
N PRO A 112 -17.44 -6.42 -4.33
CA PRO A 112 -18.25 -5.50 -5.14
C PRO A 112 -18.36 -4.07 -4.56
N TYR A 113 -18.14 -3.90 -3.25
CA TYR A 113 -18.29 -2.61 -2.54
C TYR A 113 -16.96 -1.86 -2.37
N ILE A 114 -15.84 -2.44 -2.81
CA ILE A 114 -14.48 -1.88 -2.68
C ILE A 114 -14.00 -1.29 -4.01
N LYS A 115 -14.89 -1.16 -5.01
CA LYS A 115 -14.61 -0.46 -6.27
C LYS A 115 -14.47 1.05 -6.08
#